data_AF-A0A1X7V4G5-F1
#
_entry.id   AF-A0A1X7V4G5-F1
#
_cell.length_a   1.000
_cell.length_b   1.000
_cell.length_c   1.000
_cell.angle_alpha   90.00
_cell.angle_beta   90.00
_cell.angle_gamma   90.00
#
_symmetry.space_group_name_H-M   'P 1'
#
loop_
_entity.id
_entity.type
_entity.pdbx_description
1 polymer ?
#
loop_
_entity_poly.entity_id
_entity_poly.type
_entity_poly.pdbx_seq_one_letter_code
_entity_poly.pdbx_strand_id
1 'polypeptide(L)'
;MAVVRYYYGAKPDKPDDRDYGKKYHKHEIPFMWTHPNVDLSGYVHHVYDQKDLGSCTANALCAAYGLDLVKQSKTTKGGFSYFDPSRLFLYYNTREREGNRLKDSGASIREALKAMNCNGVCKESDWPYIVKRFKEKPPQSAYAAAVGNNLCKYERLDQDIDQFRACLKDNCPFVFGFNVYGSFDDTKTAGYMPLPSIREQLGEPLGKHAVVAVGYDDSKRYFKLLNSWGSRWGDNGYFYMPYQFIENSSLCFDFWKISFACERGKPRPKDTVPCTDCSTSSGIESQLDLYHPPPSSGRASDYGGYPPPSRVNSRASDYGWHPPSFTGMLSSGGAFGYGGYPPPPSHYQPTPPPSSSHSSGASGYGGYPPPSSHSSGRGRKW
;
A
#
# COMPACT_ATOMS: atom_id res chain seq x y z
N MET A 1 -18.33 -13.38 -21.41
CA MET A 1 -17.83 -13.16 -20.03
C MET A 1 -16.98 -11.90 -20.05
N ALA A 2 -17.21 -10.95 -19.15
CA ALA A 2 -16.34 -9.77 -19.07
C ALA A 2 -14.94 -10.22 -18.63
N VAL A 3 -13.91 -9.87 -19.41
CA VAL A 3 -12.51 -10.09 -19.01
C VAL A 3 -12.24 -9.20 -17.81
N VAL A 4 -12.11 -9.79 -16.62
CA VAL A 4 -11.71 -9.06 -15.42
C VAL A 4 -10.25 -8.63 -15.62
N ARG A 5 -10.03 -7.33 -15.86
CA ARG A 5 -8.69 -6.74 -15.92
C ARG A 5 -8.30 -6.32 -14.51
N TYR A 6 -7.23 -6.93 -13.99
CA TYR A 6 -6.63 -6.53 -12.72
C TYR A 6 -5.67 -5.37 -12.95
N TYR A 7 -5.68 -4.39 -12.05
CA TYR A 7 -4.86 -3.20 -12.17
C TYR A 7 -3.65 -3.26 -11.23
N TYR A 8 -2.56 -2.71 -11.74
CA TYR A 8 -1.26 -2.62 -11.07
C TYR A 8 -0.90 -1.14 -10.86
N GLY A 9 0.10 -0.86 -10.03
CA GLY A 9 0.52 0.53 -9.84
C GLY A 9 1.70 0.72 -8.90
N ALA A 10 2.38 -0.34 -8.49
CA ALA A 10 3.56 -0.20 -7.66
C ALA A 10 4.74 0.30 -8.51
N LYS A 11 5.53 1.20 -7.93
CA LYS A 11 6.81 1.62 -8.48
C LYS A 11 7.91 1.28 -7.48
N PRO A 12 9.11 0.86 -7.94
CA PRO A 12 10.26 0.77 -7.07
C PRO A 12 10.55 2.12 -6.42
N ASP A 13 10.93 2.06 -5.16
CA ASP A 13 11.37 3.18 -4.35
C ASP A 13 12.66 3.78 -4.92
N LYS A 14 12.73 5.12 -4.95
CA LYS A 14 14.00 5.82 -5.18
C LYS A 14 14.95 5.54 -4.01
N PRO A 15 16.27 5.37 -4.19
CA PRO A 15 17.19 5.24 -3.05
C PRO A 15 17.11 6.43 -2.09
N ASP A 16 17.26 6.17 -0.78
CA ASP A 16 17.29 7.18 0.28
C ASP A 16 18.19 6.67 1.41
N ASP A 17 19.35 7.31 1.61
CA ASP A 17 20.36 6.86 2.59
C ASP A 17 19.85 6.87 4.04
N ARG A 18 18.78 7.63 4.33
CA ARG A 18 18.18 7.64 5.67
C ARG A 18 17.53 6.29 6.01
N ASP A 19 17.25 5.46 5.01
CA ASP A 19 16.67 4.14 5.22
C ASP A 19 17.66 3.18 5.92
N TYR A 20 18.98 3.42 5.85
CA TYR A 20 19.97 2.65 6.62
C TYR A 20 19.72 2.75 8.14
N GLY A 21 19.27 3.92 8.61
CA GLY A 21 18.91 4.15 10.02
C GLY A 21 17.49 3.72 10.38
N LYS A 22 16.68 3.29 9.40
CA LYS A 22 15.28 2.86 9.57
C LYS A 22 15.11 1.38 9.27
N LYS A 23 16.10 0.55 9.61
CA LYS A 23 16.00 -0.90 9.42
C LYS A 23 15.31 -1.56 10.60
N TYR A 24 14.47 -2.55 10.30
CA TYR A 24 13.99 -3.48 11.28
C TYR A 24 15.15 -4.39 11.68
N HIS A 25 15.59 -4.31 12.94
CA HIS A 25 16.74 -5.07 13.40
C HIS A 25 16.39 -6.56 13.50
N LYS A 26 17.19 -7.40 12.84
CA LYS A 26 17.11 -8.85 13.00
C LYS A 26 17.44 -9.19 14.45
N HIS A 27 16.57 -9.94 15.10
CA HIS A 27 16.82 -10.56 16.40
C HIS A 27 16.65 -12.07 16.28
N GLU A 28 17.35 -12.79 17.16
CA GLU A 28 17.14 -14.22 17.27
C GLU A 28 15.73 -14.49 17.78
N ILE A 29 15.03 -15.33 17.05
CA ILE A 29 13.72 -15.81 17.45
C ILE A 29 13.95 -17.08 18.28
N PRO A 30 13.59 -17.11 19.57
CA PRO A 30 13.85 -18.28 20.41
C PRO A 30 13.20 -19.55 19.82
N PHE A 31 14.04 -20.52 19.44
CA PHE A 31 13.62 -21.76 18.78
C PHE A 31 12.55 -22.53 19.56
N MET A 32 12.61 -22.49 20.90
CA MET A 32 11.76 -23.28 21.80
C MET A 32 10.30 -22.84 21.90
N TRP A 33 9.92 -21.66 21.39
CA TRP A 33 8.58 -21.10 21.62
C TRP A 33 7.82 -20.70 20.35
N THR A 34 8.37 -21.02 19.17
CA THR A 34 7.76 -20.55 17.93
C THR A 34 7.15 -21.69 17.13
N HIS A 35 5.84 -21.60 16.95
CA HIS A 35 5.12 -22.41 15.98
C HIS A 35 5.80 -22.24 14.60
N PRO A 36 6.01 -23.32 13.82
CA PRO A 36 6.72 -23.24 12.55
C PRO A 36 5.99 -22.38 11.51
N ASN A 37 4.71 -22.08 11.76
CA ASN A 37 3.86 -21.30 10.88
C ASN A 37 3.26 -20.12 11.65
N VAL A 38 3.08 -18.99 10.97
CA VAL A 38 2.38 -17.81 11.49
C VAL A 38 1.23 -17.47 10.56
N ASP A 39 0.07 -17.14 11.12
CA ASP A 39 -1.07 -16.62 10.37
C ASP A 39 -1.75 -15.47 11.12
N LEU A 40 -1.58 -14.24 10.61
CA LEU A 40 -2.18 -13.01 11.11
C LEU A 40 -3.50 -12.67 10.41
N SER A 41 -4.01 -13.52 9.51
CA SER A 41 -5.27 -13.25 8.78
C SER A 41 -6.48 -13.11 9.69
N GLY A 42 -6.46 -13.66 10.92
CA GLY A 42 -7.49 -13.42 11.94
C GLY A 42 -7.57 -11.98 12.48
N TYR A 43 -6.62 -11.11 12.11
CA TYR A 43 -6.65 -9.67 12.36
C TYR A 43 -7.10 -8.85 11.14
N VAL A 44 -7.23 -9.47 9.97
CA VAL A 44 -7.72 -8.79 8.77
C VAL A 44 -9.22 -8.60 8.89
N HIS A 45 -9.67 -7.34 8.90
CA HIS A 45 -11.10 -7.03 9.02
C HIS A 45 -11.86 -7.37 7.74
N HIS A 46 -11.30 -7.04 6.58
CA HIS A 46 -11.87 -7.38 5.27
C HIS A 46 -10.82 -7.26 4.16
N VAL A 47 -11.10 -7.87 3.00
CA VAL A 47 -10.26 -7.77 1.80
C VAL A 47 -10.76 -6.62 0.92
N TYR A 48 -9.87 -5.70 0.59
CA TYR A 48 -10.17 -4.61 -0.32
C TYR A 48 -10.31 -5.05 -1.78
N ASP A 49 -11.04 -4.25 -2.56
CA ASP A 49 -11.05 -4.30 -4.02
C ASP A 49 -10.65 -2.93 -4.56
N GLN A 50 -9.48 -2.86 -5.21
CA GLN A 50 -8.94 -1.64 -5.83
C GLN A 50 -9.59 -1.33 -7.19
N LYS A 51 -10.34 -2.27 -7.77
CA LYS A 51 -10.98 -2.14 -9.09
C LYS A 51 -9.97 -1.78 -10.18
N ASP A 52 -10.31 -0.81 -11.03
CA ASP A 52 -9.57 -0.36 -12.20
C ASP A 52 -8.65 0.85 -11.92
N LEU A 53 -8.16 0.99 -10.69
CA LEU A 53 -7.27 2.08 -10.28
C LEU A 53 -5.91 1.54 -9.84
N GLY A 54 -4.81 2.16 -10.28
CA GLY A 54 -3.43 1.78 -9.93
C GLY A 54 -3.01 2.04 -8.47
N SER A 55 -3.89 1.79 -7.51
CA SER A 55 -3.75 2.19 -6.10
C SER A 55 -3.30 1.08 -5.16
N CYS A 56 -2.67 0.03 -5.67
CA CYS A 56 -2.25 -1.15 -4.89
C CYS A 56 -1.41 -0.80 -3.64
N THR A 57 -0.49 0.15 -3.73
CA THR A 57 0.32 0.59 -2.57
C THR A 57 -0.54 1.20 -1.46
N ALA A 58 -1.56 2.00 -1.81
CA ALA A 58 -2.49 2.55 -0.85
C ALA A 58 -3.40 1.45 -0.24
N ASN A 59 -3.86 0.49 -1.04
CA ASN A 59 -4.65 -0.63 -0.54
C ASN A 59 -3.83 -1.49 0.45
N ALA A 60 -2.59 -1.83 0.10
CA ALA A 60 -1.72 -2.64 0.95
C ALA A 60 -1.39 -1.93 2.27
N LEU A 61 -1.05 -0.64 2.24
CA LEU A 61 -0.76 0.13 3.45
C LEU A 61 -2.00 0.35 4.32
N CYS A 62 -3.16 0.66 3.74
CA CYS A 62 -4.43 0.72 4.46
C CYS A 62 -4.78 -0.63 5.12
N ALA A 63 -4.54 -1.75 4.43
CA ALA A 63 -4.81 -3.08 4.96
C ALA A 63 -3.87 -3.42 6.12
N ALA A 64 -2.57 -3.15 5.98
CA ALA A 64 -1.59 -3.33 7.05
C ALA A 64 -1.92 -2.46 8.28
N TYR A 65 -2.36 -1.21 8.04
CA TYR A 65 -2.76 -0.29 9.09
C TYR A 65 -4.02 -0.77 9.82
N GLY A 66 -5.04 -1.20 9.07
CA GLY A 66 -6.26 -1.77 9.62
C GLY A 66 -6.01 -3.04 10.44
N LEU A 67 -5.10 -3.91 9.97
CA LEU A 67 -4.67 -5.10 10.71
C LEU A 67 -4.04 -4.70 12.05
N ASP A 68 -3.12 -3.74 12.06
CA ASP A 68 -2.47 -3.26 13.29
C ASP A 68 -3.48 -2.62 14.25
N LEU A 69 -4.48 -1.88 13.75
CA LEU A 69 -5.61 -1.38 14.55
C LEU A 69 -6.41 -2.49 15.22
N VAL A 70 -6.80 -3.54 14.48
CA VAL A 70 -7.55 -4.69 15.04
C VAL A 70 -6.71 -5.42 16.09
N LYS A 71 -5.40 -5.57 15.85
CA LYS A 71 -4.50 -6.18 16.83
C LYS A 71 -4.46 -5.36 18.12
N GLN A 72 -4.23 -4.05 18.01
CA GLN A 72 -4.13 -3.15 19.16
C GLN A 72 -5.46 -3.03 19.94
N SER A 73 -6.61 -3.08 19.25
CA SER A 73 -7.92 -3.06 19.88
C SER A 73 -8.17 -4.29 20.76
N LYS A 74 -7.61 -5.44 20.37
CA LYS A 74 -7.70 -6.70 21.12
C LYS A 74 -6.68 -6.80 22.27
N THR A 75 -5.50 -6.18 22.13
CA THR A 75 -4.38 -6.35 23.08
C THR A 75 -4.20 -5.20 24.08
N THR A 76 -4.81 -4.03 23.84
CA THR A 76 -4.61 -2.84 24.67
C THR A 76 -5.85 -2.50 25.49
N LYS A 77 -5.75 -2.53 26.82
CA LYS A 77 -6.84 -2.15 27.73
C LYS A 77 -7.14 -0.65 27.62
N GLY A 78 -8.37 -0.30 27.21
CA GLY A 78 -8.75 1.06 26.83
C GLY A 78 -8.37 1.46 25.38
N GLY A 79 -8.14 0.45 24.53
CA GLY A 79 -7.44 0.54 23.25
C GLY A 79 -8.11 1.33 22.13
N PHE A 80 -7.45 1.32 20.98
CA PHE A 80 -7.90 1.98 19.76
C PHE A 80 -9.13 1.28 19.19
N SER A 81 -10.13 2.05 18.77
CA SER A 81 -11.24 1.50 17.99
C SER A 81 -10.80 1.29 16.54
N TYR A 82 -11.13 0.13 15.97
CA TYR A 82 -10.93 -0.09 14.55
C TYR A 82 -11.72 0.94 13.74
N PHE A 83 -11.11 1.40 12.66
CA PHE A 83 -11.80 2.07 11.57
C PHE A 83 -11.16 1.62 10.25
N ASP A 84 -11.93 1.72 9.18
CA ASP A 84 -11.46 1.42 7.84
C ASP A 84 -10.72 2.63 7.25
N PRO A 85 -9.41 2.59 7.00
CA PRO A 85 -8.65 3.74 6.50
C PRO A 85 -8.91 4.03 5.02
N SER A 86 -9.14 5.31 4.67
CA SER A 86 -9.45 5.73 3.30
C SER A 86 -8.26 5.52 2.35
N ARG A 87 -8.43 4.56 1.43
CA ARG A 87 -7.44 4.23 0.41
C ARG A 87 -7.29 5.36 -0.61
N LEU A 88 -8.40 6.01 -0.96
CA LEU A 88 -8.38 7.10 -1.94
C LEU A 88 -7.74 8.38 -1.38
N PHE A 89 -7.87 8.62 -0.06
CA PHE A 89 -7.22 9.74 0.61
C PHE A 89 -5.70 9.55 0.57
N LEU A 90 -5.23 8.37 0.96
CA LEU A 90 -3.82 8.03 0.89
C LEU A 90 -3.28 8.09 -0.54
N TYR A 91 -4.00 7.53 -1.51
CA TYR A 91 -3.57 7.50 -2.90
C TYR A 91 -3.54 8.89 -3.54
N TYR A 92 -4.47 9.78 -3.21
CA TYR A 92 -4.43 11.18 -3.64
C TYR A 92 -3.18 11.88 -3.09
N ASN A 93 -2.96 11.85 -1.77
CA ASN A 93 -1.84 12.55 -1.13
C ASN A 93 -0.49 12.00 -1.60
N THR A 94 -0.39 10.70 -1.85
CA THR A 94 0.82 10.10 -2.40
C THR A 94 1.17 10.68 -3.77
N ARG A 95 0.18 10.79 -4.68
CA ARG A 95 0.41 11.36 -6.01
C ARG A 95 0.56 12.87 -6.00
N GLU A 96 -0.01 13.57 -5.02
CA GLU A 96 0.28 14.99 -4.78
C GLU A 96 1.77 15.17 -4.45
N ARG A 97 2.34 14.34 -3.58
CA ARG A 97 3.79 14.32 -3.29
C ARG A 97 4.64 13.97 -4.49
N GLU A 98 4.20 13.01 -5.32
CA GLU A 98 4.89 12.65 -6.56
C GLU A 98 4.67 13.67 -7.71
N GLY A 99 3.94 14.77 -7.49
CA GLY A 99 3.67 15.80 -8.50
C GLY A 99 2.70 15.37 -9.62
N ASN A 100 1.95 14.28 -9.42
CA ASN A 100 1.15 13.60 -10.44
C ASN A 100 -0.32 13.39 -10.06
N ARG A 101 -0.88 14.22 -9.16
CA ARG A 101 -2.26 14.09 -8.63
C ARG A 101 -3.38 13.89 -9.68
N LEU A 102 -3.20 14.38 -10.90
CA LEU A 102 -4.20 14.31 -11.99
C LEU A 102 -4.10 13.05 -12.86
N LYS A 103 -3.08 12.21 -12.64
CA LYS A 103 -2.82 10.99 -13.41
C LYS A 103 -2.97 9.75 -12.54
N ASP A 104 -3.50 8.66 -13.10
CA ASP A 104 -3.41 7.35 -12.46
C ASP A 104 -2.03 6.77 -12.73
N SER A 105 -1.03 7.28 -12.01
CA SER A 105 0.37 6.96 -12.27
C SER A 105 0.86 5.75 -11.50
N GLY A 106 0.05 5.16 -10.61
CA GLY A 106 0.58 4.37 -9.53
C GLY A 106 1.43 5.19 -8.56
N ALA A 107 2.10 4.53 -7.63
CA ALA A 107 2.98 5.13 -6.64
C ALA A 107 4.03 4.15 -6.11
N SER A 108 5.11 4.70 -5.56
CA SER A 108 6.04 3.92 -4.74
C SER A 108 5.51 3.66 -3.32
N ILE A 109 5.99 2.61 -2.66
CA ILE A 109 5.57 2.30 -1.28
C ILE A 109 6.09 3.38 -0.32
N ARG A 110 7.34 3.85 -0.51
CA ARG A 110 7.90 4.91 0.35
C ARG A 110 7.11 6.21 0.27
N GLU A 111 6.72 6.68 -0.91
CA GLU A 111 5.96 7.93 -0.98
C GLU A 111 4.57 7.79 -0.37
N ALA A 112 3.96 6.60 -0.44
CA ALA A 112 2.73 6.31 0.28
C ALA A 112 2.95 6.27 1.81
N LEU A 113 4.05 5.68 2.29
CA LEU A 113 4.44 5.74 3.71
C LEU A 113 4.66 7.17 4.18
N LYS A 114 5.35 8.01 3.41
CA LYS A 114 5.58 9.42 3.74
C LYS A 114 4.26 10.21 3.76
N ALA A 115 3.36 9.97 2.81
CA ALA A 115 2.03 10.56 2.82
C ALA A 115 1.24 10.14 4.08
N MET A 116 1.22 8.85 4.40
CA MET A 116 0.55 8.35 5.61
C MET A 116 1.19 8.90 6.90
N ASN A 117 2.52 9.02 6.94
CA ASN A 117 3.24 9.58 8.08
C ASN A 117 3.00 11.08 8.25
N CYS A 118 2.94 11.88 7.17
CA CYS A 118 2.76 13.33 7.28
C CYS A 118 1.29 13.74 7.37
N ASN A 119 0.41 13.14 6.58
CA ASN A 119 -1.01 13.51 6.51
C ASN A 119 -1.90 12.67 7.43
N GLY A 120 -1.46 11.49 7.83
CA GLY A 120 -2.32 10.49 8.47
C GLY A 120 -3.26 9.82 7.47
N VAL A 121 -4.30 9.16 7.99
CA VAL A 121 -5.40 8.61 7.22
C VAL A 121 -6.73 8.88 7.92
N CYS A 122 -7.73 9.34 7.16
CA CYS A 122 -9.10 9.42 7.63
C CYS A 122 -9.83 8.10 7.43
N LYS A 123 -11.09 8.02 7.87
CA LYS A 123 -11.93 6.85 7.60
C LYS A 123 -12.33 6.82 6.13
N GLU A 124 -12.49 5.63 5.56
CA GLU A 124 -13.03 5.45 4.21
C GLU A 124 -14.45 6.02 4.09
N SER A 125 -15.21 6.12 5.18
CA SER A 125 -16.49 6.85 5.20
C SER A 125 -16.36 8.36 4.98
N ASP A 126 -15.25 8.98 5.41
CA ASP A 126 -15.01 10.42 5.27
C ASP A 126 -14.51 10.76 3.86
N TRP A 127 -13.83 9.81 3.21
CA TRP A 127 -13.43 9.90 1.82
C TRP A 127 -13.58 8.54 1.10
N PRO A 128 -14.77 8.25 0.54
CA PRO A 128 -15.09 6.94 -0.01
C PRO A 128 -14.27 6.54 -1.24
N TYR A 129 -14.02 5.24 -1.36
CA TYR A 129 -13.31 4.64 -2.50
C TYR A 129 -14.18 4.63 -3.77
N ILE A 130 -14.27 5.78 -4.42
CA ILE A 130 -14.95 5.98 -5.69
C ILE A 130 -13.89 6.29 -6.74
N VAL A 131 -13.56 5.29 -7.58
CA VAL A 131 -12.45 5.38 -8.56
C VAL A 131 -12.47 6.68 -9.34
N LYS A 132 -13.64 7.11 -9.85
CA LYS A 132 -13.78 8.35 -10.64
C LYS A 132 -13.28 9.62 -9.92
N ARG A 133 -13.26 9.62 -8.59
CA ARG A 133 -12.86 10.75 -7.74
C ARG A 133 -11.37 10.77 -7.44
N PHE A 134 -10.56 9.87 -8.02
CA PHE A 134 -9.14 9.77 -7.69
C PHE A 134 -8.37 11.08 -7.88
N LYS A 135 -8.82 11.95 -8.79
CA LYS A 135 -8.20 13.26 -9.08
C LYS A 135 -8.69 14.36 -8.16
N GLU A 136 -9.79 14.15 -7.47
CA GLU A 136 -10.40 15.14 -6.59
C GLU A 136 -9.60 15.23 -5.31
N LYS A 137 -9.29 16.46 -4.89
CA LYS A 137 -8.68 16.71 -3.59
C LYS A 137 -9.69 16.36 -2.49
N PRO A 138 -9.30 15.56 -1.48
CA PRO A 138 -10.15 15.32 -0.32
C PRO A 138 -10.55 16.64 0.36
N PRO A 139 -11.75 16.73 0.95
CA PRO A 139 -12.19 17.93 1.63
C PRO A 139 -11.34 18.16 2.89
N GLN A 140 -11.30 19.41 3.34
CA GLN A 140 -10.55 19.78 4.55
C GLN A 140 -10.99 18.98 5.79
N SER A 141 -12.26 18.56 5.86
CA SER A 141 -12.77 17.69 6.93
C SER A 141 -12.08 16.32 6.96
N ALA A 142 -11.75 15.73 5.80
CA ALA A 142 -11.00 14.48 5.73
C ALA A 142 -9.57 14.67 6.25
N TYR A 143 -8.90 15.76 5.89
CA TYR A 143 -7.58 16.09 6.44
C TYR A 143 -7.62 16.32 7.96
N ALA A 144 -8.65 17.02 8.45
CA ALA A 144 -8.85 17.23 9.89
C ALA A 144 -9.13 15.91 10.63
N ALA A 145 -9.84 14.95 10.02
CA ALA A 145 -10.08 13.62 10.58
C ALA A 145 -8.84 12.69 10.51
N ALA A 146 -7.94 12.92 9.55
CA ALA A 146 -6.70 12.16 9.41
C ALA A 146 -5.63 12.55 10.45
N VAL A 147 -5.76 13.74 11.04
CA VAL A 147 -4.86 14.25 12.07
C VAL A 147 -4.79 13.31 13.27
N GLY A 148 -3.58 12.87 13.62
CA GLY A 148 -3.35 11.99 14.77
C GLY A 148 -3.54 10.51 14.46
N ASN A 149 -3.90 10.19 13.21
CA ASN A 149 -3.93 8.85 12.64
C ASN A 149 -2.68 8.56 11.76
N ASN A 150 -1.59 9.29 12.02
CA ASN A 150 -0.30 9.17 11.37
C ASN A 150 0.43 7.87 11.75
N LEU A 151 1.37 7.44 10.91
CA LEU A 151 2.35 6.42 11.32
C LEU A 151 3.24 6.97 12.44
N CYS A 152 3.60 6.10 13.38
CA CYS A 152 4.60 6.41 14.39
C CYS A 152 6.00 5.98 13.95
N LYS A 153 6.08 4.85 13.22
CA LYS A 153 7.32 4.33 12.66
C LYS A 153 7.03 3.57 11.37
N TYR A 154 7.98 3.57 10.46
CA TYR A 154 8.05 2.65 9.33
C TYR A 154 9.50 2.22 9.16
N GLU A 155 9.72 0.93 8.92
CA GLU A 155 11.03 0.29 8.97
C GLU A 155 11.22 -0.58 7.72
N ARG A 156 12.38 -0.50 7.07
CA ARG A 156 12.74 -1.42 6.00
C ARG A 156 13.08 -2.79 6.55
N LEU A 157 12.72 -3.81 5.79
CA LEU A 157 13.28 -5.15 5.93
C LEU A 157 14.28 -5.36 4.80
N ASP A 158 15.41 -5.97 5.12
CA ASP A 158 16.26 -6.62 4.13
C ASP A 158 15.50 -7.83 3.55
N GLN A 159 15.83 -8.18 2.30
CA GLN A 159 15.18 -9.29 1.61
C GLN A 159 15.77 -10.62 2.08
N ASP A 160 15.40 -11.01 3.29
CA ASP A 160 15.90 -12.17 4.01
C ASP A 160 14.73 -12.95 4.62
N ILE A 161 14.68 -14.26 4.35
CA ILE A 161 13.58 -15.13 4.82
C ILE A 161 13.50 -15.12 6.35
N ASP A 162 14.63 -15.13 7.06
CA ASP A 162 14.60 -15.10 8.52
C ASP A 162 14.03 -13.79 9.04
N GLN A 163 14.39 -12.67 8.41
CA GLN A 163 13.88 -11.36 8.82
C GLN A 163 12.38 -11.21 8.55
N PHE A 164 11.88 -11.73 7.42
CA PHE A 164 10.44 -11.79 7.15
C PHE A 164 9.71 -12.64 8.19
N ARG A 165 10.27 -13.80 8.54
CA ARG A 165 9.71 -14.67 9.59
C ARG A 165 9.75 -14.00 10.96
N ALA A 166 10.83 -13.30 11.30
CA ALA A 166 10.96 -12.52 12.53
C ALA A 166 9.87 -11.45 12.65
N CYS A 167 9.70 -10.65 11.59
CA CYS A 167 8.68 -9.62 11.53
C CYS A 167 7.28 -10.20 11.78
N LEU A 168 6.92 -11.29 11.09
CA LEU A 168 5.62 -11.92 11.26
C LEU A 168 5.44 -12.58 12.63
N LYS A 169 6.48 -13.23 13.19
CA LYS A 169 6.45 -13.81 14.55
C LYS A 169 6.33 -12.73 15.64
N ASP A 170 6.84 -11.54 15.40
CA ASP A 170 6.61 -10.35 16.24
C ASP A 170 5.18 -9.76 16.06
N ASN A 171 4.28 -10.48 15.37
CA ASN A 171 2.94 -10.04 15.00
C ASN A 171 2.92 -8.75 14.15
N CYS A 172 3.97 -8.53 13.36
CA CYS A 172 4.07 -7.37 12.47
C CYS A 172 3.88 -7.82 11.01
N PRO A 173 2.74 -7.48 10.36
CA PRO A 173 2.66 -7.63 8.91
C PRO A 173 3.63 -6.64 8.23
N PHE A 174 4.03 -6.97 7.01
CA PHE A 174 4.84 -6.07 6.18
C PHE A 174 4.28 -5.97 4.77
N VAL A 175 4.52 -4.83 4.13
CA VAL A 175 4.10 -4.52 2.76
C VAL A 175 5.32 -4.62 1.85
N PHE A 176 5.13 -5.10 0.63
CA PHE A 176 6.18 -5.11 -0.39
C PHE A 176 5.61 -5.09 -1.81
N GLY A 177 6.47 -4.80 -2.77
CA GLY A 177 6.16 -4.80 -4.20
C GLY A 177 6.77 -6.01 -4.92
N PHE A 178 6.13 -6.42 -6.02
CA PHE A 178 6.65 -7.48 -6.87
C PHE A 178 6.27 -7.32 -8.34
N ASN A 179 7.06 -7.94 -9.22
CA ASN A 179 6.80 -8.03 -10.64
C ASN A 179 5.71 -9.08 -10.94
N VAL A 180 4.69 -8.70 -11.70
CA VAL A 180 3.59 -9.58 -12.09
C VAL A 180 3.84 -10.15 -13.48
N TYR A 181 3.79 -11.48 -13.62
CA TYR A 181 3.93 -12.19 -14.89
C TYR A 181 2.61 -12.87 -15.28
N GLY A 182 2.55 -13.41 -16.51
CA GLY A 182 1.33 -14.04 -17.05
C GLY A 182 0.86 -15.23 -16.21
N SER A 183 1.79 -16.04 -15.74
CA SER A 183 1.58 -17.15 -14.80
C SER A 183 0.85 -16.75 -13.51
N PHE A 184 0.88 -15.48 -13.09
CA PHE A 184 0.12 -15.04 -11.92
C PHE A 184 -1.40 -15.20 -12.09
N ASP A 185 -1.91 -15.24 -13.32
CA ASP A 185 -3.33 -15.43 -13.63
C ASP A 185 -3.88 -16.76 -13.08
N ASP A 186 -3.05 -17.79 -13.00
CA ASP A 186 -3.42 -19.12 -12.50
C ASP A 186 -3.67 -19.15 -10.99
N THR A 187 -3.24 -18.10 -10.27
CA THR A 187 -3.43 -17.94 -8.81
C THR A 187 -4.89 -17.72 -8.44
N LYS A 188 -5.73 -17.27 -9.37
CA LYS A 188 -7.11 -16.77 -9.14
C LYS A 188 -8.07 -17.74 -8.44
N THR A 189 -7.83 -19.05 -8.54
CA THR A 189 -8.79 -20.05 -8.06
C THR A 189 -8.35 -20.66 -6.74
N ALA A 190 -7.14 -21.22 -6.67
CA ALA A 190 -6.65 -21.90 -5.48
C ALA A 190 -5.77 -21.01 -4.58
N GLY A 191 -5.41 -19.82 -5.03
CA GLY A 191 -4.51 -18.92 -4.32
C GLY A 191 -3.03 -19.31 -4.38
N TYR A 192 -2.65 -20.49 -4.89
CA TYR A 192 -1.23 -20.87 -5.00
C TYR A 192 -0.60 -20.25 -6.24
N MET A 193 0.38 -19.38 -6.02
CA MET A 193 1.07 -18.69 -7.10
C MET A 193 2.12 -19.62 -7.73
N PRO A 194 2.03 -19.91 -9.05
CA PRO A 194 3.11 -20.60 -9.76
C PRO A 194 4.34 -19.70 -9.88
N LEU A 195 5.51 -20.31 -9.97
CA LEU A 195 6.72 -19.59 -10.36
C LEU A 195 6.63 -19.23 -11.86
N PRO A 196 6.97 -17.99 -12.25
CA PRO A 196 7.04 -17.64 -13.66
C PRO A 196 8.13 -18.46 -14.34
N SER A 197 7.88 -18.86 -15.58
CA SER A 197 8.89 -19.53 -16.40
C SER A 197 10.11 -18.64 -16.61
N ILE A 198 11.27 -19.23 -16.89
CA ILE A 198 12.48 -18.47 -17.25
C ILE A 198 12.19 -17.53 -18.44
N ARG A 199 11.39 -17.97 -19.41
CA ARG A 199 10.98 -17.15 -20.55
C ARG A 199 10.20 -15.91 -20.14
N GLU A 200 9.28 -16.04 -19.19
CA GLU A 200 8.57 -14.88 -18.63
C GLU A 200 9.53 -13.96 -17.88
N GLN A 201 10.42 -14.50 -17.05
CA GLN A 201 11.38 -13.72 -16.27
C GLN A 201 12.39 -12.95 -17.14
N LEU A 202 12.77 -13.50 -18.29
CA LEU A 202 13.61 -12.82 -19.30
C LEU A 202 12.85 -11.77 -20.12
N GLY A 203 11.52 -11.78 -20.07
CA GLY A 203 10.67 -10.77 -20.69
C GLY A 203 10.28 -9.65 -19.73
N GLU A 204 9.51 -8.69 -20.24
CA GLU A 204 8.93 -7.63 -19.42
C GLU A 204 7.78 -8.15 -18.56
N PRO A 205 7.70 -7.78 -17.27
CA PRO A 205 6.53 -8.09 -16.46
C PRO A 205 5.30 -7.35 -16.98
N LEU A 206 4.11 -7.94 -16.78
CA LEU A 206 2.82 -7.31 -17.10
C LEU A 206 2.56 -6.03 -16.30
N GLY A 207 3.21 -5.92 -15.14
CA GLY A 207 3.11 -4.78 -14.26
C GLY A 207 3.79 -5.04 -12.92
N LYS A 208 3.59 -4.13 -11.98
CA LYS A 208 4.15 -4.19 -10.64
C LYS A 208 3.06 -3.96 -9.61
N HIS A 209 2.98 -4.85 -8.63
CA HIS A 209 1.89 -4.88 -7.66
C HIS A 209 2.41 -4.85 -6.23
N ALA A 210 1.61 -4.33 -5.30
CA ALA A 210 1.96 -4.26 -3.88
C ALA A 210 0.91 -4.96 -3.02
N VAL A 211 1.37 -5.72 -2.04
CA VAL A 211 0.55 -6.63 -1.21
C VAL A 211 1.06 -6.64 0.23
N VAL A 212 0.29 -7.26 1.14
CA VAL A 212 0.66 -7.39 2.57
C VAL A 212 1.00 -8.84 2.87
N ALA A 213 2.17 -9.10 3.44
CA ALA A 213 2.48 -10.38 4.06
C ALA A 213 1.82 -10.47 5.43
N VAL A 214 1.00 -11.51 5.62
CA VAL A 214 0.24 -11.74 6.85
C VAL A 214 0.55 -13.09 7.48
N GLY A 215 1.43 -13.90 6.88
CA GLY A 215 1.79 -15.19 7.44
C GLY A 215 2.74 -15.97 6.55
N TYR A 216 3.14 -17.14 7.02
CA TYR A 216 3.91 -18.11 6.27
C TYR A 216 3.69 -19.52 6.81
N ASP A 217 3.97 -20.50 5.95
CA ASP A 217 3.98 -21.92 6.27
C ASP A 217 5.35 -22.50 5.86
N ASP A 218 6.21 -22.80 6.85
CA ASP A 218 7.56 -23.32 6.60
C ASP A 218 7.51 -24.74 6.01
N SER A 219 6.48 -25.53 6.33
CA SER A 219 6.33 -26.90 5.80
C SER A 219 6.06 -26.91 4.29
N LYS A 220 5.29 -25.92 3.82
CA LYS A 220 4.97 -25.76 2.40
C LYS A 220 5.91 -24.79 1.68
N ARG A 221 6.69 -23.98 2.42
CA ARG A 221 7.55 -22.91 1.92
C ARG A 221 6.80 -21.83 1.14
N TYR A 222 5.71 -21.34 1.71
CA TYR A 222 4.90 -20.25 1.15
C TYR A 222 4.68 -19.12 2.16
N PHE A 223 4.71 -17.87 1.69
CA PHE A 223 4.14 -16.74 2.42
C PHE A 223 2.67 -16.58 2.06
N LYS A 224 1.82 -16.34 3.07
CA LYS A 224 0.42 -15.98 2.91
C LYS A 224 0.32 -14.46 2.75
N LEU A 225 -0.21 -14.03 1.62
CA LEU A 225 -0.27 -12.64 1.21
C LEU A 225 -1.73 -12.21 1.03
N LEU A 226 -2.06 -11.03 1.56
CA LEU A 226 -3.35 -10.38 1.36
C LEU A 226 -3.28 -9.51 0.11
N ASN A 227 -4.14 -9.82 -0.87
CA ASN A 227 -4.30 -9.05 -2.09
C ASN A 227 -5.37 -7.95 -1.91
N SER A 228 -5.62 -7.17 -2.97
CA SER A 228 -6.61 -6.08 -2.98
C SER A 228 -7.54 -6.15 -4.20
N TRP A 229 -7.91 -7.36 -4.63
CA TRP A 229 -8.82 -7.61 -5.76
C TRP A 229 -10.14 -8.27 -5.32
N GLY A 230 -10.56 -8.00 -4.08
CA GLY A 230 -11.78 -8.51 -3.48
C GLY A 230 -11.66 -9.94 -2.96
N SER A 231 -12.60 -10.33 -2.10
CA SER A 231 -12.62 -11.65 -1.45
C SER A 231 -12.98 -12.81 -2.37
N ARG A 232 -13.39 -12.55 -3.62
CA ARG A 232 -13.71 -13.60 -4.61
C ARG A 232 -12.51 -14.03 -5.44
N TRP A 233 -11.36 -13.39 -5.25
CA TRP A 233 -10.13 -13.69 -5.98
C TRP A 233 -9.20 -14.55 -5.12
N GLY A 234 -8.54 -15.54 -5.72
CA GLY A 234 -7.61 -16.42 -5.01
C GLY A 234 -8.31 -17.23 -3.93
N ASP A 235 -7.61 -17.49 -2.83
CA ASP A 235 -8.22 -18.08 -1.64
C ASP A 235 -8.81 -16.97 -0.77
N ASN A 236 -10.08 -16.64 -0.98
CA ASN A 236 -10.80 -15.63 -0.20
C ASN A 236 -10.15 -14.23 -0.18
N GLY A 237 -9.44 -13.85 -1.24
CA GLY A 237 -8.68 -12.60 -1.35
C GLY A 237 -7.20 -12.72 -0.98
N TYR A 238 -6.76 -13.91 -0.59
CA TYR A 238 -5.38 -14.23 -0.27
C TYR A 238 -4.74 -15.05 -1.40
N PHE A 239 -3.41 -15.06 -1.38
CA PHE A 239 -2.63 -15.99 -2.17
C PHE A 239 -1.37 -16.41 -1.43
N TYR A 240 -0.73 -17.46 -1.93
CA TYR A 240 0.43 -18.12 -1.38
C TYR A 240 1.58 -17.95 -2.35
N MET A 241 2.58 -17.14 -1.97
CA MET A 241 3.78 -16.88 -2.77
C MET A 241 4.92 -17.80 -2.32
N PRO A 242 5.57 -18.55 -3.24
CA PRO A 242 6.70 -19.41 -2.88
C PRO A 242 7.85 -18.61 -2.27
N TYR A 243 8.59 -19.22 -1.32
CA TYR A 243 9.79 -18.60 -0.75
C TYR A 243 10.81 -18.22 -1.82
N GLN A 244 10.97 -19.08 -2.83
CA GLN A 244 11.86 -18.85 -3.96
C GLN A 244 11.52 -17.57 -4.75
N PHE A 245 10.26 -17.16 -4.77
CA PHE A 245 9.85 -15.95 -5.46
C PHE A 245 10.20 -14.71 -4.64
N ILE A 246 9.81 -14.69 -3.36
CA ILE A 246 9.97 -13.51 -2.50
C ILE A 246 11.43 -13.24 -2.12
N GLU A 247 12.30 -14.25 -2.09
CA GLU A 247 13.74 -14.07 -1.81
C GLU A 247 14.53 -13.55 -3.02
N ASN A 248 13.95 -13.60 -4.22
CA ASN A 248 14.62 -13.16 -5.44
C ASN A 248 14.52 -11.64 -5.60
N SER A 249 15.67 -10.96 -5.49
CA SER A 249 15.79 -9.50 -5.59
C SER A 249 15.50 -8.91 -6.97
N SER A 250 15.40 -9.75 -8.01
CA SER A 250 14.95 -9.32 -9.34
C SER A 250 13.41 -9.39 -9.49
N LEU A 251 12.71 -10.07 -8.57
CA LEU A 251 11.26 -10.30 -8.65
C LEU A 251 10.47 -9.46 -7.64
N CYS A 252 11.04 -9.23 -6.46
CA CYS A 252 10.41 -8.47 -5.38
C CYS A 252 11.26 -7.27 -4.95
N PHE A 253 10.60 -6.26 -4.41
CA PHE A 253 11.23 -5.00 -4.00
C PHE A 253 10.49 -4.36 -2.81
N ASP A 254 11.20 -3.51 -2.08
CA ASP A 254 10.66 -2.56 -1.10
C ASP A 254 9.80 -3.15 0.01
N PHE A 255 10.44 -3.93 0.88
CA PHE A 255 9.83 -4.49 2.07
C PHE A 255 9.79 -3.49 3.22
N TRP A 256 8.58 -3.21 3.72
CA TRP A 256 8.32 -2.21 4.75
C TRP A 256 7.37 -2.73 5.83
N LYS A 257 7.80 -2.63 7.09
CA LYS A 257 6.95 -2.75 8.27
C LYS A 257 6.45 -1.37 8.67
N ILE A 258 5.19 -1.28 9.11
CA ILE A 258 4.60 -0.06 9.67
C ILE A 258 4.19 -0.28 11.13
N SER A 259 4.24 0.80 11.91
CA SER A 259 3.73 0.84 13.29
C SER A 259 2.83 2.06 13.46
N PHE A 260 1.57 1.82 13.83
CA PHE A 260 0.58 2.88 13.98
C PHE A 260 0.64 3.61 15.33
N ALA A 261 1.03 2.95 16.43
CA ALA A 261 1.06 3.58 17.76
C ALA A 261 2.49 3.77 18.30
N CYS A 262 2.72 4.95 18.88
CA CYS A 262 3.79 5.15 19.85
C CYS A 262 3.45 4.31 21.07
N GLU A 263 4.45 3.63 21.64
CA GLU A 263 4.31 2.92 22.91
C GLU A 263 3.61 3.82 23.95
N ARG A 264 2.82 3.18 24.82
CA ARG A 264 2.02 3.81 25.87
C ARG A 264 2.79 4.95 26.56
N GLY A 265 2.26 6.17 26.50
CA GLY A 265 2.81 7.35 27.17
C GLY A 265 3.80 8.19 26.37
N LYS A 266 4.15 7.81 25.13
CA LYS A 266 4.93 8.68 24.24
C LYS A 266 3.98 9.53 23.38
N PRO A 267 4.17 10.86 23.30
CA PRO A 267 3.36 11.71 22.45
C PRO A 267 3.43 11.26 20.98
N ARG A 268 2.31 11.40 20.27
CA ARG A 268 2.27 11.17 18.82
C ARG A 268 3.28 12.11 18.13
N PRO A 269 3.91 11.73 17.00
CA PRO A 269 4.96 12.52 16.33
C PRO A 269 4.63 13.97 15.95
N LYS A 270 3.42 14.45 16.20
CA LYS A 270 3.10 15.89 16.19
C LYS A 270 4.03 16.71 17.09
N ASP A 271 4.61 16.11 18.12
CA ASP A 271 5.43 16.83 19.10
C ASP A 271 6.94 16.81 18.78
N THR A 272 7.41 16.13 17.73
CA THR A 272 8.87 16.03 17.46
C THR A 272 9.31 15.95 16.00
N VAL A 273 8.42 15.83 15.01
CA VAL A 273 8.86 15.89 13.60
C VAL A 273 7.99 16.87 12.82
N PRO A 274 8.44 18.13 12.62
CA PRO A 274 7.95 18.93 11.52
C PRO A 274 8.16 18.11 10.25
N CYS A 275 7.11 17.87 9.46
CA CYS A 275 7.28 17.26 8.15
C CYS A 275 8.02 18.29 7.26
N THR A 276 9.36 18.27 7.29
CA THR A 276 10.25 19.20 6.57
C THR A 276 10.12 19.10 5.05
N ASP A 277 9.46 18.05 4.56
CA ASP A 277 9.24 17.81 3.13
C ASP A 277 7.89 18.36 2.63
N CYS A 278 7.03 18.89 3.51
CA CYS A 278 5.82 19.58 3.13
C CYS A 278 6.11 21.08 3.03
N SER A 279 6.70 21.53 1.93
CA SER A 279 6.66 22.95 1.59
C SER A 279 5.22 23.32 1.26
N THR A 280 4.50 23.80 2.27
CA THR A 280 3.23 24.50 2.07
C THR A 280 3.54 25.78 1.30
N SER A 281 3.22 25.81 0.00
CA SER A 281 3.10 27.03 -0.78
C SER A 281 1.83 27.81 -0.38
N SER A 282 1.69 28.11 0.91
CA SER A 282 0.58 28.89 1.46
C SER A 282 1.14 29.80 2.54
N GLY A 283 1.54 31.00 2.14
CA GLY A 283 2.00 32.02 3.06
C GLY A 283 2.53 33.22 2.32
N ILE A 284 1.64 34.03 1.73
CA ILE A 284 1.57 35.46 2.02
C ILE A 284 0.11 35.90 1.77
N GLU A 285 -0.72 35.93 2.80
CA GLU A 285 -1.80 36.93 2.86
C GLU A 285 -2.28 37.14 4.29
N SER A 286 -2.23 38.42 4.70
CA SER A 286 -2.88 39.05 5.87
C SER A 286 -2.15 38.81 7.23
N GLN A 287 -1.90 39.80 8.10
CA GLN A 287 -2.52 41.12 8.33
C GLN A 287 -1.60 42.11 9.08
N LEU A 288 -1.64 43.36 8.62
CA LEU A 288 -1.84 44.63 9.36
C LEU A 288 -0.86 45.05 10.47
N ASP A 289 -0.29 46.24 10.29
CA ASP A 289 -0.26 47.24 11.37
C ASP A 289 -0.48 48.66 10.84
N LEU A 290 -1.27 49.39 11.63
CA LEU A 290 -1.79 50.73 11.45
C LEU A 290 -0.69 51.80 11.52
N TYR A 291 -0.69 52.81 10.64
CA TYR A 291 -0.27 54.16 11.03
C TYR A 291 -0.81 55.24 10.08
N HIS A 292 -1.37 56.30 10.68
CA HIS A 292 -2.00 57.46 10.05
C HIS A 292 -0.99 58.39 9.34
N PRO A 293 -1.39 59.18 8.32
CA PRO A 293 -0.53 60.20 7.72
C PRO A 293 -0.74 61.59 8.38
N PRO A 294 0.32 62.42 8.49
CA PRO A 294 0.17 63.87 8.58
C PRO A 294 0.62 64.58 7.28
N PRO A 295 0.25 65.85 7.08
CA PRO A 295 0.32 66.53 5.78
C PRO A 295 1.66 67.22 5.49
N SER A 296 1.78 67.60 4.22
CA SER A 296 2.87 68.28 3.50
C SER A 296 3.56 69.48 4.18
N SER A 297 4.87 69.63 3.96
CA SER A 297 5.51 70.87 3.44
C SER A 297 7.05 70.76 3.37
N GLY A 298 7.66 71.31 2.30
CA GLY A 298 8.95 72.03 2.44
C GLY A 298 10.22 71.49 1.75
N ARG A 299 10.40 71.89 0.48
CA ARG A 299 11.59 72.47 -0.20
C ARG A 299 13.06 72.07 0.13
N ALA A 300 13.80 71.92 -0.99
CA ALA A 300 15.23 72.25 -1.29
C ALA A 300 16.30 71.42 -0.55
N SER A 301 17.47 71.05 -1.08
CA SER A 301 18.38 71.51 -2.15
C SER A 301 19.42 70.38 -2.34
N ASP A 302 19.78 69.92 -3.54
CA ASP A 302 20.78 70.43 -4.50
C ASP A 302 22.20 69.84 -4.34
N TYR A 303 22.86 69.61 -5.49
CA TYR A 303 24.23 69.07 -5.76
C TYR A 303 24.49 67.56 -5.55
N GLY A 304 25.07 66.79 -6.46
CA GLY A 304 25.60 67.03 -7.81
C GLY A 304 26.52 65.85 -8.23
N GLY A 305 26.53 65.45 -9.51
CA GLY A 305 27.51 64.50 -10.06
C GLY A 305 27.06 63.62 -11.24
N TYR A 306 27.03 64.21 -12.44
CA TYR A 306 26.88 63.61 -13.80
C TYR A 306 28.16 62.81 -14.24
N PRO A 307 28.30 62.18 -15.45
CA PRO A 307 27.39 61.45 -16.38
C PRO A 307 28.06 60.22 -17.12
N PRO A 308 27.73 59.84 -18.40
CA PRO A 308 26.87 58.71 -18.81
C PRO A 308 27.60 57.76 -19.83
N PRO A 309 26.99 57.26 -20.94
CA PRO A 309 25.90 56.30 -21.14
C PRO A 309 26.36 55.04 -21.93
N SER A 310 25.49 54.02 -22.09
CA SER A 310 25.24 53.41 -23.42
C SER A 310 24.16 52.34 -23.39
N ARG A 311 23.08 52.61 -24.12
CA ARG A 311 22.26 51.60 -24.81
C ARG A 311 23.00 51.23 -26.11
N VAL A 312 22.84 50.00 -26.60
CA VAL A 312 22.41 49.63 -27.97
C VAL A 312 22.38 48.09 -28.08
N ASN A 313 21.19 47.55 -28.32
CA ASN A 313 20.82 46.62 -29.40
C ASN A 313 21.83 45.52 -29.84
N SER A 314 21.38 44.27 -29.96
CA SER A 314 21.14 43.60 -31.25
C SER A 314 21.26 42.06 -31.23
N ARG A 315 20.42 41.47 -32.10
CA ARG A 315 20.67 40.35 -33.02
C ARG A 315 20.57 38.89 -32.56
N ALA A 316 19.63 38.24 -33.24
CA ALA A 316 19.57 36.83 -33.58
C ALA A 316 20.65 36.43 -34.60
N SER A 317 21.05 35.16 -34.54
CA SER A 317 21.59 34.32 -35.62
C SER A 317 21.42 32.85 -35.18
N ASP A 318 20.57 32.10 -35.87
CA ASP A 318 20.94 31.09 -36.89
C ASP A 318 21.78 29.93 -36.34
N TYR A 319 21.19 28.73 -36.32
CA TYR A 319 21.81 27.49 -36.82
C TYR A 319 20.69 26.49 -37.17
N GLY A 320 20.63 26.12 -38.45
CA GLY A 320 19.70 25.13 -38.98
C GLY A 320 20.15 23.69 -38.74
N TRP A 321 19.21 22.76 -38.87
CA TRP A 321 19.48 21.37 -39.23
C TRP A 321 18.22 20.74 -39.87
N HIS A 322 18.42 20.11 -41.03
CA HIS A 322 17.40 19.44 -41.85
C HIS A 322 17.06 18.02 -41.33
N PRO A 323 15.86 17.49 -41.58
CA PRO A 323 15.56 16.06 -41.45
C PRO A 323 15.73 15.33 -42.79
N PRO A 324 16.06 14.02 -42.81
CA PRO A 324 15.87 13.22 -44.01
C PRO A 324 14.50 12.55 -44.00
N SER A 325 13.71 12.87 -45.02
CA SER A 325 12.63 12.06 -45.57
C SER A 325 13.22 10.92 -46.39
N PHE A 326 12.68 9.71 -46.26
CA PHE A 326 12.79 8.68 -47.30
C PHE A 326 11.40 8.11 -47.59
N THR A 327 11.00 8.28 -48.85
CA THR A 327 9.84 7.67 -49.50
C THR A 327 10.32 6.51 -50.38
N GLY A 328 9.55 5.41 -50.42
CA GLY A 328 9.18 4.81 -51.71
C GLY A 328 9.32 3.29 -51.89
N MET A 329 8.21 2.74 -52.42
CA MET A 329 8.00 1.49 -53.19
C MET A 329 7.86 0.17 -52.42
N LEU A 330 6.75 -0.59 -52.44
CA LEU A 330 5.76 -1.10 -53.43
C LEU A 330 6.05 -2.53 -53.92
N SER A 331 4.97 -3.34 -53.90
CA SER A 331 4.75 -4.64 -54.60
C SER A 331 5.42 -5.87 -53.97
N SER A 332 4.86 -7.07 -53.81
CA SER A 332 3.71 -7.84 -54.36
C SER A 332 3.50 -9.05 -53.40
N GLY A 333 2.31 -9.61 -53.16
CA GLY A 333 1.69 -10.68 -53.97
C GLY A 333 1.95 -12.10 -53.39
N GLY A 334 0.88 -12.88 -53.13
CA GLY A 334 0.92 -14.34 -52.82
C GLY A 334 0.42 -14.68 -51.40
N ALA A 335 -0.81 -15.13 -51.11
CA ALA A 335 -1.63 -16.25 -51.59
C ALA A 335 -1.34 -17.61 -50.90
N PHE A 336 -2.36 -18.06 -50.15
CA PHE A 336 -2.74 -19.43 -49.73
C PHE A 336 -1.86 -20.27 -48.78
N GLY A 337 -2.53 -20.87 -47.78
CA GLY A 337 -2.00 -21.96 -46.97
C GLY A 337 -2.86 -22.32 -45.77
N TYR A 338 -4.00 -22.98 -46.00
CA TYR A 338 -4.77 -23.70 -44.97
C TYR A 338 -3.90 -24.81 -44.35
N GLY A 339 -3.87 -24.90 -43.02
CA GLY A 339 -3.31 -26.03 -42.27
C GLY A 339 -4.15 -26.29 -41.04
N GLY A 340 -4.94 -27.37 -41.10
CA GLY A 340 -5.94 -27.73 -40.09
C GLY A 340 -5.35 -28.16 -38.75
N TYR A 341 -6.09 -27.82 -37.68
CA TYR A 341 -5.89 -28.39 -36.35
C TYR A 341 -6.53 -29.78 -36.26
N PRO A 342 -5.86 -30.79 -35.67
CA PRO A 342 -6.51 -32.05 -35.34
C PRO A 342 -7.49 -31.89 -34.16
N PRO A 343 -8.59 -32.66 -34.11
CA PRO A 343 -9.58 -32.56 -33.04
C PRO A 343 -9.08 -33.20 -31.72
N PRO A 344 -9.56 -32.73 -30.55
CA PRO A 344 -9.22 -33.34 -29.27
C PRO A 344 -9.98 -34.66 -29.04
N PRO A 345 -9.39 -35.65 -28.33
CA PRO A 345 -10.10 -36.85 -27.95
C PRO A 345 -11.14 -36.60 -26.84
N SER A 346 -12.21 -37.36 -26.96
CA SER A 346 -13.44 -37.40 -26.19
C SER A 346 -13.31 -37.85 -24.74
N HIS A 347 -14.17 -37.26 -23.90
CA HIS A 347 -14.88 -37.84 -22.74
C HIS A 347 -14.11 -38.74 -21.75
N TYR A 348 -13.82 -38.18 -20.58
CA TYR A 348 -13.76 -38.92 -19.32
C TYR A 348 -14.88 -38.43 -18.40
N GLN A 349 -15.84 -39.30 -18.08
CA GLN A 349 -16.80 -39.09 -17.01
C GLN A 349 -16.14 -39.41 -15.65
N PRO A 350 -16.36 -38.62 -14.60
CA PRO A 350 -16.00 -39.02 -13.25
C PRO A 350 -17.07 -39.94 -12.65
N THR A 351 -16.62 -41.10 -12.15
CA THR A 351 -17.38 -42.02 -11.31
C THR A 351 -17.72 -41.35 -9.96
N PRO A 352 -18.93 -41.55 -9.39
CA PRO A 352 -19.26 -41.04 -8.07
C PRO A 352 -18.65 -41.94 -6.96
N PRO A 353 -18.29 -41.37 -5.79
CA PRO A 353 -17.85 -42.16 -4.65
C PRO A 353 -19.04 -42.89 -3.98
N PRO A 354 -18.80 -44.05 -3.34
CA PRO A 354 -19.86 -44.82 -2.69
C PRO A 354 -20.35 -44.13 -1.40
N SER A 355 -21.67 -44.09 -1.28
CA SER A 355 -22.43 -43.79 -0.07
C SER A 355 -22.17 -44.84 1.01
N SER A 356 -21.86 -44.40 2.24
CA SER A 356 -22.10 -45.22 3.43
C SER A 356 -23.11 -44.51 4.33
N SER A 357 -24.15 -45.28 4.62
CA SER A 357 -25.34 -44.94 5.39
C SER A 357 -25.25 -45.54 6.80
N HIS A 358 -25.79 -44.80 7.76
CA HIS A 358 -26.46 -45.24 9.00
C HIS A 358 -25.69 -45.97 10.11
N SER A 359 -25.68 -45.33 11.29
CA SER A 359 -26.36 -45.80 12.52
C SER A 359 -26.42 -44.62 13.52
N SER A 360 -27.57 -44.04 13.87
CA SER A 360 -28.59 -44.47 14.83
C SER A 360 -28.05 -44.81 16.22
N GLY A 361 -28.27 -43.90 17.17
CA GLY A 361 -28.06 -44.12 18.60
C GLY A 361 -28.69 -43.00 19.41
N ALA A 362 -29.96 -43.19 19.81
CA ALA A 362 -30.72 -42.31 20.70
C ALA A 362 -30.70 -42.87 22.13
N SER A 363 -30.50 -41.98 23.12
CA SER A 363 -30.90 -42.07 24.55
C SER A 363 -29.95 -41.15 25.34
N GLY A 364 -30.31 -40.32 26.31
CA GLY A 364 -31.56 -40.09 27.03
C GLY A 364 -31.25 -39.13 28.20
N TYR A 365 -32.29 -38.42 28.63
CA TYR A 365 -32.50 -37.60 29.83
C TYR A 365 -31.52 -37.66 31.01
N GLY A 366 -31.29 -36.49 31.62
CA GLY A 366 -30.85 -36.33 33.00
C GLY A 366 -30.51 -34.88 33.36
N GLY A 367 -31.48 -34.12 33.89
CA GLY A 367 -31.27 -32.75 34.40
C GLY A 367 -30.87 -32.71 35.87
N TYR A 368 -30.40 -31.53 36.32
CA TYR A 368 -30.48 -30.85 37.64
C TYR A 368 -29.28 -29.88 37.86
N PRO A 369 -29.36 -28.85 38.74
CA PRO A 369 -29.38 -27.43 38.35
C PRO A 369 -28.14 -26.63 38.89
N PRO A 370 -28.07 -25.27 38.82
CA PRO A 370 -26.84 -24.51 39.05
C PRO A 370 -26.66 -24.12 40.53
N PRO A 371 -25.43 -23.78 40.98
CA PRO A 371 -25.25 -23.12 42.27
C PRO A 371 -25.44 -21.61 42.16
N SER A 372 -26.32 -21.13 43.02
CA SER A 372 -26.65 -19.74 43.32
C SER A 372 -25.54 -18.99 44.08
N SER A 373 -25.56 -17.68 43.84
CA SER A 373 -25.00 -16.57 44.60
C SER A 373 -24.90 -16.72 46.13
N HIS A 374 -23.76 -16.29 46.68
CA HIS A 374 -23.69 -15.76 48.04
C HIS A 374 -23.02 -14.38 48.07
N SER A 375 -23.79 -13.42 48.60
CA SER A 375 -23.37 -12.09 49.01
C SER A 375 -23.51 -11.99 50.54
N SER A 376 -22.43 -11.61 51.22
CA SER A 376 -22.41 -10.97 52.56
C SER A 376 -20.93 -10.78 52.94
N GLY A 377 -20.43 -9.65 53.42
CA GLY A 377 -21.01 -8.37 53.77
C GLY A 377 -19.92 -7.47 54.38
N ARG A 378 -20.16 -6.15 54.31
CA ARG A 378 -19.80 -5.07 55.26
C ARG A 378 -18.38 -5.00 55.85
N GLY A 379 -17.76 -3.82 55.68
CA GLY A 379 -17.35 -3.04 56.85
C GLY A 379 -16.07 -2.19 56.80
N ARG A 380 -16.27 -0.88 56.59
CA ARG A 380 -15.64 0.29 57.25
C ARG A 380 -14.13 0.59 57.14
N LYS A 381 -13.89 1.84 56.70
CA LYS A 381 -13.00 2.90 57.24
C LYS A 381 -11.67 2.44 57.86
N TRP A 382 -10.54 2.86 57.29
CA TRP A 382 -9.79 4.06 57.67
C TRP A 382 -9.02 4.60 56.45
#